data_AF-A0A958LLF5-F1
#
_entry.id   AF-A0A958LLF5-F1
#
_cell.length_a   1.000
_cell.length_b   1.000
_cell.length_c   1.000
_cell.angle_alpha   90.00
_cell.angle_beta   90.00
_cell.angle_gamma   90.00
#
_symmetry.space_group_name_H-M   'P 1'
#
loop_
_entity.id
_entity.type
_entity.pdbx_description
1 polymer ?
#
loop_
_entity_poly.entity_id
_entity_poly.type
_entity_poly.pdbx_seq_one_letter_code
_entity_poly.pdbx_strand_id
1 'polypeptide(L)'
;MNQLRRKIQKSEKGIITVDFLFAFTLVMGFGALMFSLALTLTVVEVTQYITFASARTYYASHIAPPAQEALAAQKYAELTTNNTFGPLFTNGWFSIENPPNIGDLSQLFPDYQPTNAGDPNLFWGVGTTFVARMLDFRIPFYGSTTSEGDGSGDGFTTFVGSYLGREVTTNECINFSRDRWKAVRTLPGGGVGYGTNTSDAGYVTFTDNGC
;
A
#
# COMPACT_ATOMS: atom_id res chain seq x y z
N MET A 1 -62.84 -39.81 2.13
CA MET A 1 -62.08 -38.71 1.47
C MET A 1 -61.35 -37.76 2.44
N ASN A 2 -61.88 -37.41 3.62
CA ASN A 2 -61.23 -36.44 4.53
C ASN A 2 -59.92 -36.90 5.21
N GLN A 3 -59.68 -38.21 5.38
CA GLN A 3 -58.43 -38.68 6.01
C GLN A 3 -57.20 -38.67 5.07
N LEU A 4 -57.40 -38.89 3.77
CA LEU A 4 -56.34 -38.77 2.76
C LEU A 4 -55.87 -37.32 2.61
N ARG A 5 -56.79 -36.35 2.62
CA ARG A 5 -56.49 -34.91 2.61
C ARG A 5 -55.63 -34.47 3.81
N ARG A 6 -55.89 -35.01 5.01
CA ARG A 6 -55.12 -34.71 6.23
C ARG A 6 -53.69 -35.28 6.20
N LYS A 7 -53.47 -36.45 5.58
CA LYS A 7 -52.12 -37.01 5.42
C LYS A 7 -51.29 -36.22 4.41
N ILE A 8 -51.90 -35.77 3.30
CA ILE A 8 -51.25 -34.94 2.28
C ILE A 8 -50.85 -33.57 2.86
N GLN A 9 -51.74 -32.90 3.61
CA GLN A 9 -51.41 -31.62 4.27
C GLN A 9 -50.31 -31.71 5.35
N LYS A 10 -50.11 -32.88 5.98
CA LYS A 10 -48.97 -33.09 6.90
C LYS A 10 -47.65 -33.28 6.16
N SER A 11 -47.69 -33.80 4.93
CA SER A 11 -46.51 -34.02 4.09
C SER A 11 -45.93 -32.71 3.54
N GLU A 12 -46.76 -31.71 3.25
CA GLU A 12 -46.28 -30.43 2.70
C GLU A 12 -45.58 -29.52 3.71
N LYS A 13 -45.89 -29.65 5.01
CA LYS A 13 -45.18 -28.90 6.06
C LYS A 13 -43.71 -29.29 6.20
N GLY A 14 -43.38 -30.56 5.89
CA GLY A 14 -42.00 -31.04 5.86
C GLY A 14 -41.21 -30.42 4.72
N ILE A 15 -41.80 -30.34 3.52
CA ILE A 15 -41.18 -29.72 2.34
C ILE A 15 -40.93 -28.23 2.58
N ILE A 16 -41.91 -27.50 3.13
CA ILE A 16 -41.75 -26.06 3.44
C ILE A 16 -40.60 -25.81 4.43
N THR A 17 -40.41 -26.69 5.41
CA THR A 17 -39.34 -26.53 6.40
C THR A 17 -37.96 -26.77 5.78
N VAL A 18 -37.84 -27.73 4.86
CA VAL A 18 -36.59 -28.01 4.14
C VAL A 18 -36.24 -26.87 3.19
N ASP A 19 -37.22 -26.36 2.42
CA ASP A 19 -37.01 -25.21 1.53
C ASP A 19 -36.61 -23.95 2.30
N PHE A 20 -37.22 -23.70 3.46
CA PHE A 20 -36.84 -22.59 4.32
C PHE A 20 -35.42 -22.75 4.87
N LEU A 21 -35.06 -23.93 5.38
CA LEU A 21 -33.70 -24.19 5.88
C LEU A 21 -32.66 -24.03 4.77
N PHE A 22 -32.94 -24.56 3.58
CA PHE A 22 -32.06 -24.39 2.42
C PHE A 22 -31.90 -22.91 2.05
N ALA A 23 -33.00 -22.18 1.86
CA ALA A 23 -32.97 -20.75 1.55
C ALA A 23 -32.24 -19.94 2.64
N PHE A 24 -32.47 -20.25 3.92
CA PHE A 24 -31.79 -19.58 5.03
C PHE A 24 -30.29 -19.84 5.02
N THR A 25 -29.85 -21.09 4.82
CA THR A 25 -28.42 -21.41 4.71
C THR A 25 -27.77 -20.72 3.51
N LEU A 26 -28.48 -20.64 2.38
CA LEU A 26 -28.00 -19.96 1.18
C LEU A 26 -27.85 -18.46 1.42
N VAL A 27 -28.85 -17.81 2.03
CA VAL A 27 -28.78 -16.37 2.35
C VAL A 27 -27.68 -16.07 3.35
N MET A 28 -27.53 -16.87 4.42
CA MET A 28 -26.45 -16.71 5.40
C MET A 28 -25.08 -16.95 4.77
N GLY A 29 -24.96 -17.94 3.87
CA GLY A 29 -23.74 -18.21 3.12
C GLY A 29 -23.32 -17.04 2.24
N PHE A 30 -24.24 -16.50 1.43
CA PHE A 30 -23.97 -15.30 0.63
C PHE A 30 -23.69 -14.08 1.49
N GLY A 31 -24.37 -13.93 2.63
CA GLY A 31 -24.12 -12.87 3.60
C GLY A 31 -22.69 -12.92 4.15
N ALA A 32 -22.20 -14.10 4.53
CA ALA A 32 -20.84 -14.31 5.01
C ALA A 32 -19.80 -14.01 3.92
N LEU A 33 -20.06 -14.43 2.67
CA LEU A 33 -19.19 -14.14 1.52
C LEU A 33 -19.11 -12.65 1.19
N MET A 34 -20.26 -11.95 1.20
CA MET A 34 -20.28 -10.51 0.98
C MET A 34 -19.59 -9.75 2.12
N PHE A 35 -19.76 -10.22 3.36
CA PHE A 35 -19.06 -9.66 4.51
C PHE A 35 -17.55 -9.84 4.40
N SER A 36 -17.05 -11.04 4.05
CA SER A 36 -15.61 -11.29 3.93
C SER A 36 -14.99 -10.44 2.81
N LEU A 37 -15.66 -10.31 1.68
CA LEU A 37 -15.20 -9.47 0.57
C LEU A 37 -15.19 -7.98 0.96
N ALA A 38 -16.28 -7.48 1.55
CA ALA A 38 -16.36 -6.09 2.00
C ALA A 38 -15.29 -5.78 3.06
N LEU A 39 -15.11 -6.66 4.05
CA LEU A 39 -14.09 -6.49 5.08
C LEU A 39 -12.68 -6.48 4.49
N THR A 40 -12.40 -7.40 3.55
CA THR A 40 -11.10 -7.45 2.87
C THR A 40 -10.82 -6.14 2.14
N LEU A 41 -11.78 -5.61 1.38
CA LEU A 41 -11.63 -4.33 0.67
C LEU A 41 -11.41 -3.16 1.64
N THR A 42 -12.13 -3.12 2.76
CA THR A 42 -11.92 -2.10 3.80
C THR A 42 -10.50 -2.15 4.37
N VAL A 43 -9.97 -3.35 4.64
CA VAL A 43 -8.60 -3.47 5.18
C VAL A 43 -7.54 -3.14 4.12
N VAL A 44 -7.80 -3.41 2.84
CA VAL A 44 -6.94 -2.95 1.74
C VAL A 44 -6.88 -1.42 1.70
N GLU A 45 -8.02 -0.71 1.84
CA GLU A 45 -8.04 0.76 1.90
C GLU A 45 -7.28 1.30 3.12
N VAL A 46 -7.40 0.66 4.28
CA VAL A 46 -6.60 1.01 5.46
C VAL A 46 -5.10 0.82 5.18
N THR A 47 -4.73 -0.27 4.51
CA THR A 47 -3.34 -0.53 4.13
C THR A 47 -2.82 0.53 3.15
N GLN A 48 -3.62 0.91 2.15
CA GLN A 48 -3.31 2.01 1.23
C GLN A 48 -3.11 3.33 1.95
N TYR A 49 -3.93 3.62 2.98
CA TYR A 49 -3.75 4.80 3.80
C TYR A 49 -2.42 4.77 4.57
N ILE A 50 -2.05 3.62 5.14
CA ILE A 50 -0.79 3.44 5.87
C ILE A 50 0.41 3.66 4.95
N THR A 51 0.40 3.07 3.75
CA THR A 51 1.47 3.28 2.76
C THR A 51 1.52 4.72 2.28
N PHE A 52 0.37 5.36 2.06
CA PHE A 52 0.29 6.78 1.68
C PHE A 52 0.82 7.72 2.77
N ALA A 53 0.42 7.52 4.02
CA ALA A 53 0.89 8.31 5.15
C ALA A 53 2.41 8.16 5.33
N SER A 54 2.93 6.94 5.20
CA SER A 54 4.35 6.64 5.29
C SER A 54 5.14 7.24 4.12
N ALA A 55 4.61 7.17 2.89
CA ALA A 55 5.18 7.81 1.71
C ALA A 55 5.20 9.33 1.84
N ARG A 56 4.20 9.93 2.47
CA ARG A 56 4.19 11.37 2.73
C ARG A 56 5.25 11.76 3.76
N THR A 57 5.51 10.92 4.75
CA THR A 57 6.61 11.13 5.70
C THR A 57 7.97 10.96 5.02
N TYR A 58 8.11 10.00 4.10
CA TYR A 58 9.28 9.88 3.23
C TYR A 58 9.54 11.16 2.44
N TYR A 59 8.48 11.79 1.93
CA TYR A 59 8.54 13.03 1.16
C TYR A 59 8.97 14.26 1.99
N ALA A 60 8.86 14.22 3.32
CA ALA A 60 9.35 15.33 4.14
C ALA A 60 10.86 15.48 3.92
N SER A 61 11.29 16.62 3.38
CA SER A 61 12.69 16.87 3.04
C SER A 61 13.55 16.74 4.28
N HIS A 62 14.54 15.84 4.22
CA HIS A 62 15.52 15.65 5.28
C HIS A 62 16.93 15.85 4.73
N ILE A 63 17.91 15.90 5.65
CA ILE A 63 19.31 16.16 5.32
C ILE A 63 19.87 15.15 4.31
N ALA A 64 19.49 13.86 4.41
CA ALA A 64 20.00 12.78 3.58
C ALA A 64 18.92 11.71 3.29
N PRO A 65 19.03 10.95 2.17
CA PRO A 65 18.03 9.95 1.79
C PRO A 65 17.79 8.86 2.84
N PRO A 66 18.83 8.28 3.50
CA PRO A 66 18.62 7.26 4.52
C PRO A 66 17.80 7.74 5.72
N ALA A 67 17.85 9.04 6.04
CA ALA A 67 17.04 9.60 7.10
C ALA A 67 15.56 9.70 6.70
N GLN A 68 15.27 9.96 5.42
CA GLN A 68 13.90 9.94 4.89
C GLN A 68 13.32 8.52 4.91
N GLU A 69 14.13 7.53 4.51
CA GLU A 69 13.75 6.11 4.59
C GLU A 69 13.47 5.67 6.02
N ALA A 70 14.33 6.06 6.97
CA ALA A 70 14.14 5.73 8.39
C ALA A 70 12.85 6.33 8.97
N LEU A 71 12.52 7.58 8.62
CA LEU A 71 11.29 8.24 9.07
C LEU A 71 10.04 7.57 8.49
N ALA A 72 10.10 7.16 7.22
CA ALA A 72 9.03 6.43 6.57
C ALA A 72 8.81 5.06 7.22
N ALA A 73 9.89 4.32 7.48
CA ALA A 73 9.85 3.04 8.19
C ALA A 73 9.28 3.19 9.61
N GLN A 74 9.70 4.24 10.33
CA GLN A 74 9.19 4.53 11.66
C GLN A 74 7.68 4.82 11.61
N LYS A 75 7.21 5.62 10.64
CA LYS A 75 5.79 5.94 10.51
C LYS A 75 4.96 4.71 10.17
N TYR A 76 5.46 3.88 9.28
CA TYR A 76 4.83 2.61 8.94
C TYR A 76 4.73 1.69 10.16
N ALA A 77 5.83 1.52 10.90
CA ALA A 77 5.83 0.72 12.13
C ALA A 77 4.86 1.27 13.18
N GLU A 78 4.81 2.60 13.38
CA GLU A 78 3.85 3.26 14.29
C GLU A 78 2.40 2.92 13.91
N LEU A 79 2.05 3.03 12.63
CA LEU A 79 0.68 2.81 12.18
C LEU A 79 0.28 1.32 12.21
N THR A 80 1.22 0.42 11.98
CA THR A 80 0.98 -1.03 11.90
C THR A 80 1.03 -1.71 13.26
N THR A 81 1.65 -1.09 14.26
CA THR A 81 1.75 -1.65 15.63
C THR A 81 0.84 -0.92 16.63
N ASN A 82 0.16 0.14 16.23
CA ASN A 82 -0.75 0.87 17.14
C ASN A 82 -1.96 0.02 17.56
N ASN A 83 -2.63 0.47 18.62
CA ASN A 83 -3.82 -0.21 19.16
C ASN A 83 -5.05 -0.15 18.24
N THR A 84 -5.01 0.66 17.17
CA THR A 84 -6.17 0.89 16.28
C THR A 84 -6.15 -0.04 15.08
N PHE A 85 -5.04 -0.09 14.35
CA PHE A 85 -4.87 -0.87 13.14
C PHE A 85 -4.07 -2.16 13.37
N GLY A 86 -3.18 -2.20 14.36
CA GLY A 86 -2.40 -3.40 14.68
C GLY A 86 -3.25 -4.67 14.84
N PRO A 87 -4.38 -4.64 15.57
CA PRO A 87 -5.26 -5.81 15.69
C PRO A 87 -5.82 -6.34 14.36
N LEU A 88 -5.89 -5.52 13.30
CA LEU A 88 -6.34 -5.96 11.97
C LEU A 88 -5.33 -6.90 11.31
N PHE A 89 -4.03 -6.75 11.60
CA PHE A 89 -2.94 -7.48 10.96
C PHE A 89 -2.36 -8.60 11.83
N THR A 90 -2.76 -8.70 13.10
CA THR A 90 -2.34 -9.77 14.02
C THR A 90 -3.41 -10.84 14.25
N ASN A 91 -4.61 -10.66 13.70
CA ASN A 91 -5.75 -11.57 13.89
C ASN A 91 -5.69 -12.86 13.03
N GLY A 92 -4.72 -12.98 12.13
CA GLY A 92 -4.54 -14.12 11.22
C GLY A 92 -5.43 -14.09 9.96
N TRP A 93 -6.36 -13.14 9.83
CA TRP A 93 -7.16 -12.94 8.62
C TRP A 93 -6.42 -12.10 7.59
N PHE A 94 -5.66 -11.13 8.06
CA PHE A 94 -4.87 -10.24 7.23
C PHE A 94 -3.44 -10.17 7.77
N SER A 95 -2.49 -10.03 6.88
CA SER A 95 -1.10 -9.73 7.24
C SER A 95 -0.47 -8.81 6.21
N ILE A 96 0.53 -8.08 6.65
CA ILE A 96 1.29 -7.15 5.83
C ILE A 96 2.78 -7.42 6.03
N GLU A 97 3.56 -7.16 5.00
CA GLU A 97 5.01 -7.22 5.05
C GLU A 97 5.58 -6.19 6.04
N ASN A 98 6.54 -6.63 6.83
CA ASN A 98 7.27 -5.80 7.78
C ASN A 98 8.71 -6.31 7.86
N PRO A 99 9.72 -5.51 7.47
CA PRO A 99 9.66 -4.09 7.07
C PRO A 99 9.02 -3.83 5.70
N PRO A 100 8.51 -2.61 5.43
CA PRO A 100 7.96 -2.25 4.13
C PRO A 100 9.06 -2.01 3.09
N ASN A 101 8.67 -2.03 1.82
CA ASN A 101 9.50 -1.58 0.69
C ASN A 101 9.45 -0.05 0.61
N ILE A 102 10.58 0.62 0.83
CA ILE A 102 10.69 2.08 0.82
C ILE A 102 11.69 2.50 -0.25
N GLY A 103 11.40 3.59 -0.94
CA GLY A 103 12.28 4.17 -1.94
C GLY A 103 11.80 3.83 -3.34
N ASP A 104 12.68 3.24 -4.15
CA ASP A 104 12.42 2.94 -5.55
C ASP A 104 11.50 1.72 -5.72
N LEU A 105 10.21 1.97 -5.98
CA LEU A 105 9.22 0.93 -6.23
C LEU A 105 9.24 0.42 -7.69
N SER A 106 9.95 1.08 -8.60
CA SER A 106 10.08 0.59 -9.98
C SER A 106 10.87 -0.73 -10.05
N GLN A 107 11.63 -1.08 -9.02
CA GLN A 107 12.34 -2.36 -8.94
C GLN A 107 11.38 -3.54 -8.79
N LEU A 108 10.18 -3.31 -8.24
CA LEU A 108 9.13 -4.31 -8.10
C LEU A 108 8.32 -4.49 -9.38
N PHE A 109 8.21 -3.43 -10.19
CA PHE A 109 7.43 -3.41 -11.43
C PHE A 109 8.30 -2.92 -12.59
N PRO A 110 8.81 -3.84 -13.43
CA PRO A 110 9.68 -3.49 -14.55
C PRO A 110 9.10 -2.44 -15.49
N ASP A 111 7.76 -2.38 -15.62
CA ASP A 111 7.04 -1.41 -16.45
C ASP A 111 7.14 0.04 -15.95
N TYR A 112 7.57 0.24 -14.70
CA TYR A 112 7.76 1.55 -14.08
C TYR A 112 9.21 2.03 -14.13
N GLN A 113 10.12 1.21 -14.66
CA GLN A 113 11.51 1.61 -14.84
C GLN A 113 11.61 2.69 -15.92
N PRO A 114 12.46 3.72 -15.75
CA PRO A 114 12.73 4.69 -16.80
C PRO A 114 13.27 4.00 -18.05
N THR A 115 12.68 4.30 -19.21
CA THR A 115 13.04 3.69 -20.50
C THR A 115 14.45 4.06 -20.95
N ASN A 116 14.92 5.26 -20.60
CA ASN A 116 16.26 5.73 -20.95
C ASN A 116 17.13 5.91 -19.70
N ALA A 117 18.42 5.60 -19.85
CA ALA A 117 19.43 5.90 -18.84
C ALA A 117 19.62 7.42 -18.72
N GLY A 118 18.90 8.04 -17.79
CA GLY A 118 18.90 9.49 -17.57
C GLY A 118 17.53 10.07 -17.24
N ASP A 119 16.45 9.33 -17.53
CA ASP A 119 15.11 9.78 -17.16
C ASP A 119 14.92 9.65 -15.64
N PRO A 120 14.35 10.68 -14.97
CA PRO A 120 14.12 10.63 -13.54
C PRO A 120 13.07 9.57 -13.22
N ASN A 121 13.41 8.67 -12.30
CA ASN A 121 12.43 7.73 -11.77
C ASN A 121 11.41 8.48 -10.91
N LEU A 122 10.12 8.36 -11.27
CA LEU A 122 8.99 9.01 -10.61
C LEU A 122 8.31 8.11 -9.57
N PHE A 123 8.62 6.82 -9.55
CA PHE A 123 7.96 5.80 -8.72
C PHE A 123 8.68 5.60 -7.39
N TRP A 124 8.95 6.71 -6.71
CA TRP A 124 9.47 6.70 -5.35
C TRP A 124 8.32 6.76 -4.34
N GLY A 125 8.39 5.91 -3.32
CA GLY A 125 7.34 5.84 -2.32
C GLY A 125 7.52 4.75 -1.29
N VAL A 126 6.41 4.27 -0.76
CA VAL A 126 6.35 3.20 0.23
C VAL A 126 5.31 2.19 -0.22
N GLY A 127 5.64 0.90 -0.13
CA GLY A 127 4.71 -0.19 -0.39
C GLY A 127 4.96 -1.41 0.46
N THR A 128 3.96 -2.28 0.51
CA THR A 128 3.96 -3.51 1.28
C THR A 128 3.18 -4.58 0.55
N THR A 129 3.59 -5.82 0.72
CA THR A 129 2.74 -6.96 0.35
C THR A 129 1.61 -7.07 1.38
N PHE A 130 0.36 -7.12 0.90
CA PHE A 130 -0.84 -7.40 1.67
C PHE A 130 -1.31 -8.81 1.38
N VAL A 131 -1.66 -9.54 2.43
CA VAL A 131 -2.07 -10.93 2.36
C VAL A 131 -3.42 -11.10 3.05
N ALA A 132 -4.43 -11.55 2.30
CA ALA A 132 -5.78 -11.84 2.79
C ALA A 132 -6.01 -13.36 2.85
N ARG A 133 -5.99 -13.90 4.08
CA ARG A 133 -6.29 -15.31 4.37
C ARG A 133 -7.77 -15.56 4.60
N MET A 134 -8.56 -14.52 4.86
CA MET A 134 -10.00 -14.64 5.07
C MET A 134 -10.77 -15.17 3.85
N LEU A 135 -10.21 -15.01 2.65
CA LEU A 135 -10.79 -15.49 1.39
C LEU A 135 -10.32 -16.90 1.01
N ASP A 136 -9.43 -17.50 1.80
CA ASP A 136 -9.02 -18.90 1.65
C ASP A 136 -10.01 -19.78 2.41
N PHE A 137 -11.01 -20.31 1.70
CA PHE A 137 -11.98 -21.22 2.26
C PHE A 137 -12.30 -22.34 1.28
N ARG A 138 -12.53 -23.52 1.85
CA ARG A 138 -12.88 -24.71 1.08
C ARG A 138 -14.38 -24.78 0.87
N ILE A 139 -14.81 -24.61 -0.37
CA ILE A 139 -16.22 -24.74 -0.75
C ILE A 139 -16.54 -26.24 -0.88
N PRO A 140 -17.53 -26.77 -0.14
CA PRO A 140 -17.99 -28.14 -0.32
C PRO A 140 -18.35 -28.40 -1.79
N PHE A 141 -17.90 -29.53 -2.33
CA PHE A 141 -18.08 -29.95 -3.74
C PHE A 141 -17.31 -29.16 -4.81
N TYR A 142 -16.86 -27.94 -4.54
CA TYR A 142 -16.10 -27.11 -5.49
C TYR A 142 -14.59 -27.04 -5.21
N GLY A 143 -14.13 -27.45 -4.03
CA GLY A 143 -12.71 -27.47 -3.68
C GLY A 143 -12.25 -26.19 -2.98
N SER A 144 -10.92 -25.98 -2.92
CA SER A 144 -10.36 -24.75 -2.36
C SER A 144 -10.55 -23.56 -3.30
N THR A 145 -10.68 -22.36 -2.75
CA THR A 145 -10.63 -21.11 -3.52
C THR A 145 -9.20 -20.73 -3.95
N THR A 146 -8.20 -21.41 -3.41
CA THR A 146 -6.77 -21.23 -3.70
C THR A 146 -6.19 -22.41 -4.49
N SER A 147 -5.16 -22.16 -5.29
CA SER A 147 -4.48 -23.19 -6.10
C SER A 147 -3.79 -24.26 -5.26
N GLU A 148 -3.47 -23.97 -4.00
CA GLU A 148 -2.80 -24.90 -3.09
C GLU A 148 -3.73 -25.96 -2.46
N GLY A 149 -5.06 -25.82 -2.58
CA GLY A 149 -5.99 -26.96 -2.49
C GLY A 149 -6.22 -27.63 -1.11
N ASP A 150 -5.39 -27.36 -0.11
CA ASP A 150 -5.38 -28.05 1.19
C ASP A 150 -5.63 -27.11 2.40
N GLY A 151 -5.84 -25.82 2.17
CA GLY A 151 -5.98 -24.81 3.23
C GLY A 151 -4.64 -24.42 3.87
N SER A 152 -3.52 -24.80 3.25
CA SER A 152 -2.18 -24.29 3.56
C SER A 152 -1.76 -23.16 2.60
N GLY A 153 -2.71 -22.61 1.84
CA GLY A 153 -2.39 -21.54 0.90
C GLY A 153 -1.93 -20.29 1.63
N ASP A 154 -0.99 -19.56 1.03
CA ASP A 154 -0.47 -18.33 1.64
C ASP A 154 -1.53 -17.21 1.73
N GLY A 155 -2.70 -17.41 1.13
CA GLY A 155 -3.81 -16.46 1.03
C GLY A 155 -3.72 -15.65 -0.26
N PHE A 156 -4.70 -14.78 -0.49
CA PHE A 156 -4.65 -13.85 -1.62
C PHE A 156 -3.62 -12.76 -1.35
N THR A 157 -2.55 -12.71 -2.14
CA THR A 157 -1.47 -11.74 -2.01
C THR A 157 -1.62 -10.63 -3.05
N THR A 158 -1.46 -9.38 -2.64
CA THR A 158 -1.37 -8.23 -3.55
C THR A 158 -0.37 -7.21 -3.04
N PHE A 159 0.28 -6.48 -3.94
CA PHE A 159 1.16 -5.39 -3.56
C PHE A 159 0.36 -4.09 -3.42
N VAL A 160 0.47 -3.45 -2.26
CA VAL A 160 -0.17 -2.15 -1.99
C VAL A 160 0.95 -1.12 -1.86
N GLY A 161 1.00 -0.18 -2.79
CA GLY A 161 2.00 0.87 -2.82
C GLY A 161 1.40 2.26 -2.98
N SER A 162 2.10 3.25 -2.48
CA SER A 162 1.79 4.67 -2.69
C SER A 162 3.04 5.41 -3.10
N TYR A 163 2.93 6.16 -4.20
CA TYR A 163 4.01 6.94 -4.79
C TYR A 163 3.65 8.42 -4.76
N LEU A 164 4.58 9.23 -4.24
CA LEU A 164 4.44 10.69 -4.17
C LEU A 164 5.55 11.41 -4.95
N GLY A 165 6.37 10.65 -5.67
CA GLY A 165 7.61 11.16 -6.26
C GLY A 165 8.70 11.29 -5.21
N ARG A 166 9.83 11.84 -5.64
CA ARG A 166 11.00 12.03 -4.80
C ARG A 166 11.23 13.51 -4.54
N GLU A 167 11.23 13.89 -3.27
CA GLU A 167 11.67 15.23 -2.85
C GLU A 167 13.21 15.25 -2.74
N VAL A 168 13.81 16.36 -3.17
CA VAL A 168 15.26 16.54 -3.08
C VAL A 168 15.70 16.71 -1.63
N THR A 169 16.84 16.10 -1.27
CA THR A 169 17.38 16.25 0.07
C THR A 169 18.06 17.60 0.25
N THR A 170 18.21 18.06 1.51
CA THR A 170 18.91 19.32 1.79
C THR A 170 20.33 19.32 1.23
N ASN A 171 21.04 18.19 1.33
CA ASN A 171 22.39 18.05 0.80
C ASN A 171 22.43 18.15 -0.73
N GLU A 172 21.48 17.52 -1.42
CA GLU A 172 21.37 17.61 -2.88
C GLU A 172 21.04 19.03 -3.32
N CYS A 173 20.15 19.70 -2.59
CA CYS A 173 19.80 21.08 -2.84
C CYS A 173 20.99 22.04 -2.69
N ILE A 174 21.78 21.87 -1.62
CA ILE A 174 23.01 22.64 -1.39
C ILE A 174 24.03 22.40 -2.50
N ASN A 175 24.24 21.14 -2.88
CA ASN A 175 25.19 20.79 -3.92
C ASN A 175 24.76 21.33 -5.28
N PHE A 176 23.47 21.20 -5.63
CA PHE A 176 22.90 21.78 -6.84
C PHE A 176 23.10 23.30 -6.89
N SER A 177 22.83 24.00 -5.79
CA SER A 177 23.00 25.45 -5.72
C SER A 177 24.46 25.87 -5.88
N ARG A 178 25.40 25.10 -5.29
CA ARG A 178 26.84 25.31 -5.44
C ARG A 178 27.29 25.09 -6.88
N ASP A 179 26.84 24.02 -7.53
CA ASP A 179 27.24 23.69 -8.89
C ASP A 179 26.61 24.64 -9.92
N ARG A 180 25.36 25.05 -9.71
CA ARG A 180 24.72 26.13 -10.48
C ARG A 180 25.52 27.43 -10.38
N TRP A 181 25.96 27.79 -9.18
CA TRP A 181 26.77 28.99 -8.98
C TRP A 181 28.12 28.93 -9.71
N LYS A 182 28.79 27.78 -9.68
CA LYS A 182 30.01 27.55 -10.46
C LYS A 182 29.74 27.72 -11.96
N ALA A 183 28.66 27.13 -12.47
CA ALA A 183 28.29 27.23 -13.88
C ALA A 183 28.02 28.69 -14.31
N VAL A 184 27.30 29.46 -13.48
CA VAL A 184 27.02 30.88 -13.75
C VAL A 184 28.31 31.71 -13.83
N ARG A 185 29.28 31.43 -12.96
CA ARG A 185 30.60 32.10 -13.00
C ARG A 185 31.40 31.81 -14.27
N THR A 186 31.19 30.65 -14.88
CA THR A 186 31.90 30.22 -16.09
C THR A 186 31.24 30.67 -17.41
N LEU A 187 30.12 31.41 -17.35
CA LEU A 187 29.44 31.89 -18.56
C LEU A 187 30.27 32.94 -19.31
N PRO A 188 30.44 32.83 -20.65
CA PRO A 188 31.22 33.77 -21.45
C PRO A 188 30.48 35.11 -21.53
N GLY A 189 31.13 36.17 -21.02
CA GLY A 189 30.54 37.51 -20.89
C GLY A 189 30.70 38.15 -19.50
N GLY A 190 31.21 37.39 -18.52
CA GLY A 190 31.48 37.88 -17.18
C GLY A 190 30.18 38.07 -16.41
N GLY A 191 29.76 37.03 -15.67
CA GLY A 191 28.64 37.12 -14.74
C GLY A 191 28.80 38.35 -13.86
N VAL A 192 27.92 39.32 -14.07
CA VAL A 192 27.95 40.68 -13.52
C VAL A 192 28.29 40.67 -12.02
N GLY A 193 29.42 41.28 -11.63
CA GLY A 193 29.66 41.91 -10.31
C GLY A 193 29.36 41.13 -9.01
N TYR A 194 29.06 39.83 -9.03
CA TYR A 194 28.81 39.09 -7.80
C TYR A 194 30.14 38.81 -7.10
N GLY A 195 30.37 39.52 -5.99
CA GLY A 195 31.63 39.55 -5.25
C GLY A 195 32.28 38.20 -5.03
N THR A 196 33.62 38.19 -5.04
CA THR A 196 34.52 37.03 -4.88
C THR A 196 34.37 36.28 -3.55
N ASN A 197 33.49 36.71 -2.64
CA ASN A 197 33.53 36.35 -1.23
C ASN A 197 32.52 35.27 -0.78
N THR A 198 31.78 34.60 -1.67
CA THR A 198 30.69 33.69 -1.21
C THR A 198 30.77 32.22 -1.60
N SER A 199 31.77 31.72 -2.35
CA SER A 199 31.57 30.43 -3.04
C SER A 199 32.03 29.13 -2.39
N ASP A 200 32.91 29.10 -1.39
CA ASP A 200 33.48 27.78 -0.99
C ASP A 200 33.30 27.41 0.49
N ALA A 201 32.95 28.35 1.38
CA ALA A 201 32.77 28.04 2.81
C ALA A 201 31.72 28.87 3.58
N GLY A 202 31.16 29.96 3.01
CA GLY A 202 30.47 30.97 3.84
C GLY A 202 28.96 31.09 3.65
N TYR A 203 28.44 31.00 2.42
CA TYR A 203 27.04 31.32 2.14
C TYR A 203 26.56 30.72 0.82
N VAL A 204 25.58 29.80 0.88
CA VAL A 204 24.86 29.33 -0.31
C VAL A 204 23.60 30.17 -0.43
N THR A 205 23.47 30.94 -1.52
CA THR A 205 22.24 31.70 -1.80
C THR A 205 21.11 30.71 -2.10
N PHE A 206 20.21 30.51 -1.15
CA PHE A 206 18.96 29.80 -1.42
C PHE A 206 17.98 30.76 -2.10
N THR A 207 17.42 30.34 -3.21
CA THR A 207 16.26 31.02 -3.79
C THR A 207 15.03 30.64 -2.96
N ASP A 208 14.19 31.62 -2.63
CA ASP A 208 12.97 31.45 -1.81
C ASP A 208 11.93 30.49 -2.44
N ASN A 209 12.17 30.03 -3.66
CA ASN A 209 11.34 29.05 -4.36
C ASN A 209 11.73 27.59 -4.07
N GLY A 210 12.59 27.35 -3.08
CA GLY A 210 13.16 26.04 -2.79
C GLY A 210 14.32 25.66 -3.72
N CYS A 211 14.71 24.38 -3.62
CA CYS A 211 15.18 23.65 -4.79
C CYS A 211 13.95 23.04 -5.48
#